data_AF-C4LWK1-F1
#
_entry.id   AF-C4LWK1-F1
#
_cell.length_a   1.000
_cell.length_b   1.000
_cell.length_c   1.000
_cell.angle_alpha   90.00
_cell.angle_beta   90.00
_cell.angle_gamma   90.00
#
_symmetry.space_group_name_H-M   'P 1'
#
loop_
_entity.id
_entity.type
_entity.pdbx_description
1 polymer ?
#
loop_
_entity_poly.entity_id
_entity_poly.type
_entity_poly.pdbx_seq_one_letter_code
_entity_poly.pdbx_strand_id
1 'polypeptide(L)'
;MLWNQLKLSQWNNHFIKSRKQFFEDIKNKKLSKHMQNTIAVIVDHLLGISLFIILYKVDIFSYVFPLLFRLINFIEHSVKWFITNPGGFKFNINFNYFLSSLSLFFLHFWRSCLIFIVLPSFYIFKIITFASLITGITGILSFFNDTLVLIFLPIELLSVFFSGLEQTHLSLIVSLFRLFMGTKYNPLRKRVDTLVYEQDNFLLGTILFALLVFLLPTSIIYYLYFTFVLMIVQLFKKILSVLIVLIVEFPIDDIIASYNQPFFNTQPHLNSNELKLNTNGEINFDTCCKKYITRFNKTFYISSDMFSHYKQSIINAFNESEND
;
A
#
# COMPACT_ATOMS: atom_id res chain seq x y z
N MET A 1 9.99 -8.29 10.23
CA MET A 1 9.62 -7.70 8.93
C MET A 1 8.35 -8.34 8.36
N LEU A 2 8.31 -9.65 8.08
CA LEU A 2 7.11 -10.35 7.55
C LEU A 2 5.84 -10.20 8.43
N TRP A 3 5.99 -10.22 9.75
CA TRP A 3 4.86 -10.16 10.69
C TRP A 3 4.21 -8.77 10.82
N ASN A 4 4.91 -7.68 10.50
CA ASN A 4 4.30 -6.35 10.51
C ASN A 4 3.42 -6.11 9.27
N GLN A 5 3.71 -6.79 8.16
CA GLN A 5 2.99 -6.65 6.88
C GLN A 5 1.69 -7.48 6.82
N LEU A 6 1.60 -8.55 7.62
CA LEU A 6 0.39 -9.39 7.76
C LEU A 6 -0.65 -8.82 8.75
N LYS A 7 -0.68 -7.49 8.96
CA LYS A 7 -1.75 -6.86 9.72
C LYS A 7 -3.03 -6.86 8.88
N LEU A 8 -3.95 -7.77 9.19
CA LEU A 8 -5.36 -7.77 8.74
C LEU A 8 -6.15 -6.62 9.41
N SER A 9 -5.61 -5.39 9.40
CA SER A 9 -6.05 -4.30 10.27
C SER A 9 -6.99 -3.29 9.63
N GLN A 10 -7.16 -3.33 8.31
CA GLN A 10 -7.94 -2.30 7.59
C GLN A 10 -9.42 -2.34 7.99
N TRP A 11 -9.99 -3.54 8.14
CA TRP A 11 -11.36 -3.70 8.66
C TRP A 11 -11.50 -3.07 10.05
N ASN A 12 -10.56 -3.32 10.96
CA ASN A 12 -10.65 -2.79 12.33
C ASN A 12 -10.46 -1.26 12.38
N ASN A 13 -9.52 -0.73 11.59
CA ASN A 13 -9.12 0.68 11.66
C ASN A 13 -10.18 1.62 11.07
N HIS A 14 -10.76 1.29 9.91
CA HIS A 14 -11.68 2.19 9.21
C HIS A 14 -13.15 1.80 9.40
N PHE A 15 -13.47 0.52 9.28
CA PHE A 15 -14.87 0.07 9.35
C PHE A 15 -15.40 -0.02 10.80
N ILE A 16 -14.68 -0.71 11.70
CA ILE A 16 -15.17 -0.90 13.08
C ILE A 16 -15.25 0.43 13.84
N LYS A 17 -14.27 1.32 13.64
CA LYS A 17 -14.21 2.62 14.30
C LYS A 17 -15.42 3.51 13.95
N SER A 18 -15.71 3.67 12.65
CA SER A 18 -16.84 4.51 12.19
C SER A 18 -18.20 3.98 12.68
N ARG A 19 -18.39 2.65 12.64
CA ARG A 19 -19.61 2.00 13.13
C ARG A 19 -19.78 2.09 14.64
N LYS A 20 -18.72 1.92 15.43
CA LYS A 20 -18.76 2.09 16.90
C LYS A 20 -19.25 3.48 17.27
N GLN A 21 -18.68 4.51 16.65
CA GLN A 21 -19.08 5.91 16.88
C GLN A 21 -20.56 6.14 16.51
N PHE A 22 -21.01 5.61 15.36
CA PHE A 22 -22.42 5.70 14.95
C PHE A 22 -23.39 5.05 15.94
N PHE A 23 -23.07 3.84 16.46
CA PHE A 23 -23.91 3.17 17.46
C PHE A 23 -23.94 3.93 18.80
N GLU A 24 -22.82 4.53 19.21
CA GLU A 24 -22.78 5.40 20.40
C GLU A 24 -23.63 6.65 20.22
N ASP A 25 -23.63 7.25 19.03
CA ASP A 25 -24.42 8.44 18.71
C ASP A 25 -25.93 8.14 18.71
N ILE A 26 -26.34 6.97 18.21
CA ILE A 26 -27.72 6.47 18.32
C ILE A 26 -28.10 6.28 19.79
N LYS A 27 -27.25 5.59 20.57
CA LYS A 27 -27.51 5.30 21.99
C LYS A 27 -27.67 6.58 22.81
N ASN A 28 -26.88 7.60 22.49
CA ASN A 28 -26.85 8.87 23.20
C ASN A 28 -27.84 9.92 22.63
N LYS A 29 -28.61 9.59 21.58
CA LYS A 29 -29.48 10.53 20.83
C LYS A 29 -28.75 11.82 20.37
N LYS A 30 -27.45 11.73 20.09
CA LYS A 30 -26.59 12.86 19.67
C LYS A 30 -26.29 12.84 18.17
N LEU A 31 -27.21 12.28 17.39
CA LEU A 31 -27.07 12.11 15.94
C LEU A 31 -26.75 13.43 15.20
N SER A 32 -27.35 14.54 15.65
CA SER A 32 -27.12 15.87 15.07
C SER A 32 -25.72 16.44 15.30
N LYS A 33 -24.98 15.92 16.29
CA LYS A 33 -23.63 16.38 16.62
C LYS A 33 -22.57 15.78 15.69
N HIS A 34 -22.87 14.62 15.07
CA HIS A 34 -21.97 13.88 14.18
C HIS A 34 -22.66 13.57 12.84
N MET A 35 -23.27 14.60 12.26
CA MET A 35 -24.11 14.46 11.06
C MET A 35 -23.32 13.90 9.87
N GLN A 36 -22.08 14.34 9.65
CA GLN A 36 -21.17 13.76 8.65
C GLN A 36 -21.04 12.23 8.75
N ASN A 37 -20.72 11.70 9.94
CA ASN A 37 -20.55 10.26 10.13
C ASN A 37 -21.85 9.50 9.83
N THR A 38 -23.00 10.07 10.22
CA THR A 38 -24.30 9.43 10.02
C THR A 38 -24.69 9.37 8.54
N ILE A 39 -24.44 10.43 7.78
CA ILE A 39 -24.73 10.45 6.34
C ILE A 39 -23.74 9.54 5.60
N ALA A 40 -22.45 9.56 5.95
CA ALA A 40 -21.46 8.64 5.39
C ALA A 40 -21.85 7.17 5.61
N VAL A 41 -22.31 6.82 6.81
CA VAL A 41 -22.82 5.47 7.15
C VAL A 41 -24.02 5.07 6.29
N ILE A 42 -24.97 5.99 6.05
CA ILE A 42 -26.15 5.71 5.21
C ILE A 42 -25.75 5.52 3.76
N VAL A 43 -24.92 6.42 3.21
CA VAL A 43 -24.42 6.33 1.82
C VAL A 43 -23.65 5.03 1.62
N ASP A 44 -22.81 4.64 2.58
CA ASP A 44 -22.05 3.40 2.55
C ASP A 44 -22.93 2.13 2.52
N HIS A 45 -24.05 2.12 3.26
CA HIS A 45 -25.03 1.02 3.17
C HIS A 45 -25.80 1.02 1.85
N LEU A 46 -26.21 2.18 1.34
CA LEU A 46 -26.89 2.29 0.04
C LEU A 46 -25.98 1.77 -1.10
N LEU A 47 -24.69 2.14 -1.06
CA LEU A 47 -23.69 1.61 -1.97
C LEU A 47 -23.49 0.10 -1.78
N GLY A 48 -23.48 -0.39 -0.54
CA GLY A 48 -23.45 -1.83 -0.24
C GLY A 48 -24.63 -2.60 -0.84
N ILE A 49 -25.85 -2.08 -0.71
CA ILE A 49 -27.06 -2.66 -1.32
C ILE A 49 -26.96 -2.65 -2.85
N SER A 50 -26.48 -1.55 -3.44
CA SER A 50 -26.28 -1.48 -4.88
C SER A 50 -25.28 -2.55 -5.37
N LEU A 51 -24.20 -2.75 -4.62
CA LEU A 51 -23.18 -3.73 -4.91
C LEU A 51 -23.70 -5.16 -4.71
N PHE A 52 -24.52 -5.42 -3.69
CA PHE A 52 -25.22 -6.69 -3.52
C PHE A 52 -26.04 -7.06 -4.77
N ILE A 53 -26.84 -6.13 -5.28
CA ILE A 53 -27.69 -6.37 -6.45
C ILE A 53 -26.83 -6.74 -7.67
N ILE A 54 -25.68 -6.09 -7.84
CA ILE A 54 -24.72 -6.39 -8.91
C ILE A 54 -24.09 -7.77 -8.70
N LEU A 55 -23.56 -8.04 -7.51
CA LEU A 55 -22.90 -9.31 -7.17
C LEU A 55 -23.86 -10.51 -7.22
N TYR A 56 -25.15 -10.30 -6.92
CA TYR A 56 -26.16 -11.36 -6.97
C TYR A 56 -26.60 -11.68 -8.40
N LYS A 57 -26.65 -10.67 -9.28
CA LYS A 57 -27.03 -10.84 -10.68
C LYS A 57 -25.89 -11.36 -11.56
N VAL A 58 -24.66 -10.99 -11.25
CA VAL A 58 -23.48 -11.33 -12.05
C VAL A 58 -22.59 -12.28 -11.27
N ASP A 59 -22.29 -13.44 -11.85
CA ASP A 59 -21.37 -14.43 -11.28
C ASP A 59 -19.90 -13.96 -11.35
N ILE A 60 -19.56 -12.89 -10.62
CA ILE A 60 -18.23 -12.27 -10.59
C ILE A 60 -17.14 -13.26 -10.18
N PHE A 61 -17.47 -14.22 -9.30
CA PHE A 61 -16.55 -15.29 -8.90
C PHE A 61 -16.00 -16.07 -10.11
N SER A 62 -16.84 -16.34 -11.11
CA SER A 62 -16.44 -17.07 -12.32
C SER A 62 -15.43 -16.31 -13.20
N TYR A 63 -15.34 -14.99 -13.05
CA TYR A 63 -14.38 -14.14 -13.76
C TYR A 63 -13.11 -13.88 -12.93
N VAL A 64 -13.28 -13.64 -11.63
CA VAL A 64 -12.18 -13.32 -10.71
C VAL A 64 -11.28 -14.54 -10.51
N PHE A 65 -11.86 -15.72 -10.29
CA PHE A 65 -11.07 -16.89 -9.95
C PHE A 65 -10.13 -17.33 -11.10
N PRO A 66 -10.56 -17.41 -12.37
CA PRO A 66 -9.65 -17.67 -13.49
C PRO A 66 -8.64 -16.55 -13.74
N LEU A 67 -8.96 -15.29 -13.39
CA LEU A 67 -7.98 -14.20 -13.46
C LEU A 67 -6.80 -14.44 -12.51
N LEU A 68 -7.05 -14.94 -11.30
CA LEU A 68 -5.99 -15.31 -10.34
C LEU A 68 -5.06 -16.39 -10.92
N PHE A 69 -5.61 -17.43 -11.56
CA PHE A 69 -4.79 -18.45 -12.22
C PHE A 69 -3.98 -17.89 -13.38
N ARG A 70 -4.54 -16.97 -14.17
CA ARG A 70 -3.80 -16.28 -15.24
C ARG A 70 -2.63 -15.47 -14.70
N LEU A 71 -2.80 -14.77 -13.58
CA LEU A 71 -1.72 -14.03 -12.92
C LEU A 71 -0.60 -14.96 -12.44
N ILE A 72 -0.95 -16.09 -11.80
CA ILE A 72 0.03 -17.08 -11.37
C ILE A 72 0.78 -17.68 -12.56
N ASN A 73 0.07 -18.02 -13.64
CA ASN A 73 0.69 -18.54 -14.86
C ASN A 73 1.63 -17.52 -15.50
N PHE A 74 1.29 -16.23 -15.47
CA PHE A 74 2.16 -15.17 -15.95
C PHE A 74 3.46 -15.08 -15.14
N ILE A 75 3.35 -15.18 -13.82
CA ILE A 75 4.51 -15.18 -12.91
C ILE A 75 5.38 -16.42 -13.15
N GLU A 76 4.75 -17.59 -13.25
CA GLU A 76 5.42 -18.86 -13.54
C GLU A 76 6.16 -18.80 -14.89
N HIS A 77 5.53 -18.25 -15.92
CA HIS A 77 6.15 -18.07 -17.23
C HIS A 77 7.34 -17.12 -17.19
N SER A 78 7.25 -16.04 -16.41
CA SER A 78 8.36 -15.10 -16.20
C SER A 78 9.55 -15.78 -15.53
N VAL A 79 9.32 -16.59 -14.50
CA VAL A 79 10.38 -17.38 -13.83
C VAL A 79 10.99 -18.41 -14.79
N LYS A 80 10.18 -19.08 -15.61
CA LYS A 80 10.67 -20.01 -16.66
C LYS A 80 11.50 -19.28 -17.72
N TRP A 81 11.13 -18.05 -18.08
CA TRP A 81 11.89 -17.21 -19.00
C TRP A 81 13.27 -16.85 -18.43
N PHE A 82 13.42 -16.70 -17.11
CA PHE A 82 14.72 -16.48 -16.48
C PHE A 82 15.68 -17.66 -16.66
N ILE A 83 15.16 -18.89 -16.75
CA ILE A 83 15.98 -20.09 -17.05
C ILE A 83 16.61 -19.98 -18.45
N THR A 84 15.88 -19.44 -19.42
CA THR A 84 16.26 -19.37 -20.83
C THR A 84 17.14 -18.16 -21.22
N ASN A 85 17.80 -17.51 -20.24
CA ASN A 85 18.61 -16.29 -20.41
C ASN A 85 17.80 -15.08 -20.94
N PRO A 86 17.15 -14.30 -20.05
CA PRO A 86 16.35 -13.15 -20.44
C PRO A 86 17.22 -12.09 -21.12
N GLY A 87 16.79 -11.61 -22.29
CA GLY A 87 17.49 -10.57 -23.04
C GLY A 87 18.92 -10.92 -23.48
N GLY A 88 19.28 -12.22 -23.50
CA GLY A 88 20.62 -12.67 -23.87
C GLY A 88 21.66 -12.55 -22.75
N PHE A 89 21.28 -12.14 -21.54
CA PHE A 89 22.19 -12.13 -20.39
C PHE A 89 22.49 -13.57 -19.96
N LYS A 90 23.76 -13.95 -20.03
CA LYS A 90 24.22 -15.28 -19.65
C LYS A 90 24.37 -15.36 -18.13
N PHE A 91 23.41 -16.01 -17.48
CA PHE A 91 23.49 -16.27 -16.05
C PHE A 91 24.37 -17.48 -15.72
N ASN A 92 24.79 -17.56 -14.47
CA ASN A 92 25.30 -18.80 -13.92
C ASN A 92 24.19 -19.86 -13.96
N ILE A 93 24.39 -20.89 -14.78
CA ILE A 93 23.37 -21.90 -15.11
C ILE A 93 22.91 -22.66 -13.85
N ASN A 94 23.87 -23.14 -13.04
CA ASN A 94 23.55 -23.97 -11.87
C ASN A 94 22.79 -23.17 -10.82
N PHE A 95 23.23 -21.95 -10.55
CA PHE A 95 22.61 -21.11 -9.55
C PHE A 95 21.25 -20.56 -10.01
N ASN A 96 21.12 -20.18 -11.29
CA ASN A 96 19.84 -19.79 -11.88
C ASN A 96 18.84 -20.95 -11.86
N TYR A 97 19.28 -22.18 -12.15
CA TYR A 97 18.45 -23.37 -12.04
C TYR A 97 17.96 -23.62 -10.61
N PHE A 98 18.82 -23.41 -9.60
CA PHE A 98 18.44 -23.51 -8.20
C PHE A 98 17.38 -22.46 -7.82
N LEU A 99 17.61 -21.17 -8.11
CA LEU A 99 16.69 -20.07 -7.77
C LEU A 99 15.34 -20.17 -8.49
N SER A 100 15.35 -20.54 -9.77
CA SER A 100 14.12 -20.79 -10.54
C SER A 100 13.35 -21.98 -10.00
N SER A 101 14.02 -23.10 -9.71
CA SER A 101 13.37 -24.30 -9.15
C SER A 101 12.74 -24.02 -7.79
N LEU A 102 13.44 -23.28 -6.92
CA LEU A 102 12.91 -22.84 -5.63
C LEU A 102 11.65 -21.97 -5.83
N SER A 103 11.72 -20.99 -6.72
CA SER A 103 10.61 -20.09 -7.02
C SER A 103 9.38 -20.85 -7.57
N LEU A 104 9.61 -21.74 -8.54
CA LEU A 104 8.57 -22.58 -9.13
C LEU A 104 7.96 -23.53 -8.10
N PHE A 105 8.75 -24.10 -7.19
CA PHE A 105 8.24 -24.93 -6.11
C PHE A 105 7.20 -24.18 -5.26
N PHE A 106 7.51 -22.96 -4.81
CA PHE A 106 6.55 -22.13 -4.05
C PHE A 106 5.30 -21.76 -4.86
N LEU A 107 5.46 -21.41 -6.15
CA LEU A 107 4.33 -21.08 -7.03
C LEU A 107 3.41 -22.28 -7.29
N HIS A 108 3.97 -23.47 -7.54
CA HIS A 108 3.21 -24.69 -7.75
C HIS A 108 2.53 -25.19 -6.47
N PHE A 109 3.19 -25.05 -5.33
CA PHE A 109 2.59 -25.31 -4.02
C PHE A 109 1.38 -24.40 -3.82
N TRP A 110 1.53 -23.10 -4.04
CA TRP A 110 0.44 -22.14 -3.89
C TRP A 110 -0.72 -22.41 -4.86
N ARG A 111 -0.42 -22.72 -6.12
CA ARG A 111 -1.42 -23.12 -7.11
C ARG A 111 -2.24 -24.32 -6.61
N SER A 112 -1.59 -25.31 -6.02
CA SER A 112 -2.27 -26.47 -5.44
C SER A 112 -3.17 -26.09 -4.26
N CYS A 113 -2.71 -25.19 -3.38
CA CYS A 113 -3.53 -24.64 -2.31
C CYS A 113 -4.76 -23.88 -2.84
N LEU A 114 -4.62 -23.07 -3.89
CA LEU A 114 -5.75 -22.36 -4.49
C LEU A 114 -6.77 -23.31 -5.09
N ILE A 115 -6.33 -24.38 -5.78
CA ILE A 115 -7.22 -25.41 -6.30
C ILE A 115 -8.00 -26.08 -5.16
N PHE A 116 -7.34 -26.36 -4.05
CA PHE A 116 -8.01 -26.93 -2.87
C PHE A 116 -9.06 -25.98 -2.27
N ILE A 117 -8.81 -24.67 -2.33
CA ILE A 117 -9.65 -23.64 -1.72
C ILE A 117 -10.76 -23.12 -2.68
N VAL A 118 -10.81 -23.54 -3.97
CA VAL A 118 -11.85 -23.06 -4.92
C VAL A 118 -13.25 -23.22 -4.33
N LEU A 119 -13.60 -24.43 -3.93
CA LEU A 119 -14.94 -24.76 -3.46
C LEU A 119 -15.31 -23.98 -2.18
N PRO A 120 -14.51 -23.98 -1.09
CA PRO A 120 -14.84 -23.16 0.07
C PRO A 120 -14.84 -21.66 -0.25
N SER A 121 -13.96 -21.18 -1.13
CA SER A 121 -13.95 -19.76 -1.52
C SER A 121 -15.22 -19.32 -2.24
N PHE A 122 -15.87 -20.20 -3.00
CA PHE A 122 -17.16 -19.92 -3.63
C PHE A 122 -18.26 -19.69 -2.59
N TYR A 123 -18.33 -20.53 -1.55
CA TYR A 123 -19.30 -20.36 -0.46
C TYR A 123 -19.00 -19.11 0.38
N ILE A 124 -17.72 -18.86 0.68
CA ILE A 124 -17.29 -17.64 1.37
C ILE A 124 -17.69 -16.41 0.54
N PHE A 125 -17.48 -16.41 -0.77
CA PHE A 125 -17.90 -15.33 -1.66
C PHE A 125 -19.40 -15.06 -1.55
N LYS A 126 -20.25 -16.11 -1.57
CA LYS A 126 -21.70 -15.96 -1.36
C LYS A 126 -22.02 -15.36 0.01
N ILE A 127 -21.38 -15.82 1.08
CA ILE A 127 -21.58 -15.27 2.43
C ILE A 127 -21.21 -13.77 2.46
N ILE A 128 -20.10 -13.38 1.84
CA ILE A 128 -19.67 -11.99 1.74
C ILE A 128 -20.66 -11.17 0.91
N THR A 129 -21.21 -11.74 -0.16
CA THR A 129 -22.26 -11.05 -0.94
C THR A 129 -23.45 -10.73 -0.04
N PHE A 130 -23.95 -11.65 0.79
CA PHE A 130 -25.02 -11.33 1.72
C PHE A 130 -24.58 -10.38 2.84
N ALA A 131 -23.34 -10.51 3.33
CA ALA A 131 -22.79 -9.63 4.36
C ALA A 131 -22.71 -8.17 3.89
N SER A 132 -22.57 -7.92 2.58
CA SER A 132 -22.56 -6.57 1.99
C SER A 132 -23.77 -5.71 2.37
N LEU A 133 -24.93 -6.33 2.58
CA LEU A 133 -26.16 -5.65 2.97
C LEU A 133 -26.07 -5.06 4.38
N ILE A 134 -25.30 -5.72 5.26
CA ILE A 134 -25.16 -5.37 6.68
C ILE A 134 -23.93 -4.49 6.88
N THR A 135 -22.84 -4.78 6.19
CA THR A 135 -21.57 -4.08 6.38
C THR A 135 -21.47 -2.83 5.52
N GLY A 136 -22.15 -2.73 4.39
CA GLY A 136 -21.94 -1.64 3.44
C GLY A 136 -20.69 -1.87 2.56
N ILE A 137 -20.42 -0.94 1.65
CA ILE A 137 -19.35 -1.11 0.65
C ILE A 137 -17.95 -1.06 1.26
N THR A 138 -17.73 -0.22 2.28
CA THR A 138 -16.45 -0.08 2.98
C THR A 138 -16.01 -1.38 3.65
N GLY A 139 -16.94 -2.13 4.24
CA GLY A 139 -16.65 -3.42 4.86
C GLY A 139 -16.15 -4.46 3.85
N ILE A 140 -16.75 -4.49 2.66
CA ILE A 140 -16.38 -5.42 1.59
C ILE A 140 -15.04 -5.03 0.98
N LEU A 141 -14.81 -3.73 0.74
CA LEU A 141 -13.52 -3.23 0.24
C LEU A 141 -12.40 -3.53 1.24
N SER A 142 -12.67 -3.40 2.54
CA SER A 142 -11.71 -3.75 3.60
C SER A 142 -11.40 -5.24 3.59
N PHE A 143 -12.42 -6.10 3.53
CA PHE A 143 -12.22 -7.54 3.41
C PHE A 143 -11.46 -7.92 2.15
N PHE A 144 -11.78 -7.31 1.01
CA PHE A 144 -11.09 -7.57 -0.24
C PHE A 144 -9.61 -7.19 -0.14
N ASN A 145 -9.29 -6.04 0.45
CA ASN A 145 -7.91 -5.61 0.69
C ASN A 145 -7.13 -6.63 1.55
N ASP A 146 -7.77 -7.17 2.59
CA ASP A 146 -7.21 -8.21 3.45
C ASP A 146 -7.01 -9.54 2.68
N THR A 147 -7.96 -9.93 1.82
CA THR A 147 -7.81 -11.14 0.99
C THR A 147 -6.67 -11.04 -0.02
N LEU A 148 -6.35 -9.84 -0.52
CA LEU A 148 -5.21 -9.65 -1.44
C LEU A 148 -3.90 -10.05 -0.77
N VAL A 149 -3.74 -9.78 0.54
CA VAL A 149 -2.55 -10.20 1.31
C VAL A 149 -2.41 -11.73 1.25
N LEU A 150 -3.50 -12.46 1.50
CA LEU A 150 -3.50 -13.92 1.46
C LEU A 150 -3.22 -14.44 0.05
N ILE A 151 -3.85 -13.87 -0.98
CA ILE A 151 -3.67 -14.27 -2.38
C ILE A 151 -2.21 -14.13 -2.83
N PHE A 152 -1.54 -13.05 -2.41
CA PHE A 152 -0.18 -12.71 -2.83
C PHE A 152 0.93 -13.13 -1.83
N LEU A 153 0.56 -13.82 -0.75
CA LEU A 153 1.48 -14.39 0.24
C LEU A 153 2.71 -15.11 -0.36
N PRO A 154 2.61 -16.02 -1.36
CA PRO A 154 3.81 -16.66 -1.92
C PRO A 154 4.78 -15.66 -2.56
N ILE A 155 4.28 -14.58 -3.14
CA ILE A 155 5.10 -13.53 -3.75
C ILE A 155 5.77 -12.70 -2.64
N GLU A 156 5.04 -12.38 -1.58
CA GLU A 156 5.61 -11.74 -0.39
C GLU A 156 6.76 -12.58 0.19
N LEU A 157 6.54 -13.89 0.38
CA LEU A 157 7.57 -14.79 0.90
C LEU A 157 8.80 -14.86 -0.01
N LEU A 158 8.60 -14.99 -1.32
CA LEU A 158 9.70 -14.99 -2.29
C LEU A 158 10.44 -13.66 -2.28
N SER A 159 9.73 -12.52 -2.25
CA SER A 159 10.36 -11.20 -2.21
C SER A 159 11.23 -11.01 -0.96
N VAL A 160 10.77 -11.49 0.20
CA VAL A 160 11.53 -11.42 1.45
C VAL A 160 12.74 -12.34 1.39
N PHE A 161 12.58 -13.55 0.86
CA PHE A 161 13.69 -14.48 0.64
C PHE A 161 14.76 -13.86 -0.25
N PHE A 162 14.38 -13.32 -1.42
CA PHE A 162 15.32 -12.71 -2.36
C PHE A 162 15.92 -11.42 -1.81
N SER A 163 15.17 -10.61 -1.06
CA SER A 163 15.72 -9.44 -0.38
C SER A 163 16.77 -9.85 0.66
N GLY A 164 16.53 -10.89 1.45
CA GLY A 164 17.51 -11.41 2.41
C GLY A 164 18.73 -12.00 1.71
N LEU A 165 18.52 -12.73 0.62
CA LEU A 165 19.59 -13.25 -0.23
C LEU A 165 20.46 -12.12 -0.77
N GLU A 166 19.89 -11.08 -1.36
CA GLU A 166 20.66 -9.93 -1.87
C GLU A 166 21.40 -9.18 -0.77
N GLN A 167 20.79 -8.96 0.39
CA GLN A 167 21.47 -8.32 1.53
C GLN A 167 22.68 -9.13 1.98
N THR A 168 22.55 -10.45 2.09
CA THR A 168 23.68 -11.32 2.45
C THR A 168 24.74 -11.34 1.35
N HIS A 169 24.34 -11.39 0.08
CA HIS A 169 25.23 -11.40 -1.06
C HIS A 169 26.10 -10.13 -1.13
N LEU A 170 25.47 -8.95 -1.01
CA LEU A 170 26.17 -7.67 -0.99
C LEU A 170 27.07 -7.52 0.24
N SER A 171 26.62 -7.97 1.41
CA SER A 171 27.44 -7.97 2.64
C SER A 171 28.71 -8.81 2.48
N LEU A 172 28.61 -9.99 1.85
CA LEU A 172 29.76 -10.84 1.54
C LEU A 172 30.72 -10.17 0.56
N ILE A 173 30.19 -9.57 -0.52
CA ILE A 173 31.00 -8.85 -1.51
C ILE A 173 31.73 -7.67 -0.85
N VAL A 174 31.05 -6.87 -0.02
CA VAL A 174 31.66 -5.75 0.71
C VAL A 174 32.74 -6.25 1.67
N SER A 175 32.50 -7.38 2.34
CA SER A 175 33.48 -7.97 3.27
C SER A 175 34.74 -8.47 2.55
N LEU A 176 34.58 -9.12 1.40
CA LEU A 176 35.70 -9.60 0.58
C LEU A 176 36.42 -8.45 -0.14
N PHE A 177 35.70 -7.41 -0.54
CA PHE A 177 36.34 -6.21 -1.10
C PHE A 177 37.26 -5.53 -0.08
N ARG A 178 36.85 -5.49 1.20
CA ARG A 178 37.72 -4.99 2.29
C ARG A 178 38.96 -5.86 2.47
N LEU A 179 38.84 -7.18 2.30
CA LEU A 179 39.97 -8.12 2.34
C LEU A 179 41.01 -7.78 1.25
N PHE A 180 40.60 -7.39 0.03
CA PHE A 180 41.55 -6.91 -0.98
C PHE A 180 42.26 -5.62 -0.62
N MET A 181 41.54 -4.73 0.05
CA MET A 181 42.11 -3.47 0.52
C MET A 181 43.01 -3.65 1.74
N GLY A 182 43.19 -4.88 2.25
CA GLY A 182 43.96 -5.13 3.46
C GLY A 182 43.26 -4.59 4.72
N THR A 183 41.93 -4.52 4.71
CA THR A 183 41.14 -3.90 5.79
C THR A 183 40.06 -4.83 6.31
N LYS A 184 39.67 -4.68 7.58
CA LYS A 184 38.56 -5.43 8.20
C LYS A 184 37.70 -4.51 9.06
N TYR A 185 36.39 -4.70 8.99
CA TYR A 185 35.48 -4.04 9.92
C TYR A 185 35.52 -4.72 11.28
N ASN A 186 35.75 -3.93 12.32
CA ASN A 186 35.69 -4.39 13.70
C ASN A 186 34.36 -3.95 14.33
N PRO A 187 33.38 -4.85 14.49
CA PRO A 187 32.08 -4.49 15.05
C PRO A 187 32.18 -4.06 16.52
N LEU A 188 33.18 -4.55 17.27
CA LEU A 188 33.37 -4.21 18.68
C LEU A 188 33.82 -2.76 18.86
N ARG A 189 34.67 -2.26 17.95
CA ARG A 189 35.22 -0.89 17.99
C ARG A 189 34.60 0.06 16.97
N LYS A 190 33.60 -0.41 16.21
CA LYS A 190 32.91 0.32 15.12
C LYS A 190 33.88 1.06 14.18
N ARG A 191 35.02 0.46 13.85
CA ARG A 191 36.08 1.05 13.00
C ARG A 191 36.64 0.05 12.00
N VAL A 192 37.34 0.55 10.98
CA VAL A 192 38.05 -0.28 9.99
C VAL A 192 39.52 -0.38 10.42
N ASP A 193 39.98 -1.61 10.67
CA ASP A 193 41.36 -1.92 11.06
C ASP A 193 42.14 -2.41 9.83
N THR A 194 43.40 -1.98 9.66
CA THR A 194 44.32 -2.52 8.65
C THR A 194 44.90 -3.85 9.14
N LEU A 195 44.93 -4.86 8.26
CA LEU A 195 45.44 -6.19 8.57
C LEU A 195 46.43 -6.63 7.49
N VAL A 196 47.48 -7.32 7.92
CA VAL A 196 48.41 -8.02 7.02
C VAL A 196 47.87 -9.43 6.83
N TYR A 197 47.42 -9.74 5.62
CA TYR A 197 46.93 -11.06 5.26
C TYR A 197 48.05 -11.92 4.68
N GLU A 198 48.07 -13.21 5.02
CA GLU A 198 48.90 -14.19 4.33
C GLU A 198 48.46 -14.34 2.87
N GLN A 199 49.41 -14.71 2.00
CA GLN A 199 49.21 -14.78 0.56
C GLN A 199 48.10 -15.77 0.15
N ASP A 200 47.99 -16.91 0.84
CA ASP A 200 46.97 -17.93 0.57
C ASP A 200 45.55 -17.43 0.90
N ASN A 201 45.40 -16.70 2.01
CA ASN A 201 44.12 -16.11 2.42
C ASN A 201 43.67 -15.02 1.45
N PHE A 202 44.63 -14.26 0.91
CA PHE A 202 44.34 -13.28 -0.14
C PHE A 202 43.87 -13.95 -1.43
N LEU A 203 44.54 -15.02 -1.87
CA LEU A 203 44.15 -15.78 -3.07
C LEU A 203 42.76 -16.43 -2.92
N LEU A 204 42.46 -17.02 -1.77
CA LEU A 204 41.14 -17.58 -1.53
C LEU A 204 40.05 -16.49 -1.56
N GLY A 205 40.34 -15.32 -0.98
CA GLY A 205 39.47 -14.15 -1.04
C GLY A 205 39.22 -13.65 -2.47
N THR A 206 40.24 -13.66 -3.34
CA THR A 206 40.11 -13.26 -4.76
C THR A 206 39.18 -14.17 -5.52
N ILE A 207 39.33 -15.49 -5.35
CA ILE A 207 38.48 -16.49 -6.00
C ILE A 207 37.03 -16.37 -5.53
N LEU A 208 36.79 -16.28 -4.21
CA LEU A 208 35.46 -16.16 -3.64
C LEU A 208 34.74 -14.87 -4.07
N PHE A 209 35.45 -13.75 -4.08
CA PHE A 209 34.88 -12.49 -4.54
C PHE A 209 34.49 -12.55 -6.01
N ALA A 210 35.39 -13.04 -6.87
CA ALA A 210 35.10 -13.15 -8.30
C ALA A 210 33.85 -14.02 -8.51
N LEU A 211 33.76 -15.16 -7.81
CA LEU A 211 32.60 -16.04 -7.84
C LEU A 211 31.31 -15.30 -7.44
N LEU A 212 31.29 -14.59 -6.31
CA LEU A 212 30.12 -13.85 -5.85
C LEU A 212 29.72 -12.73 -6.82
N VAL A 213 30.68 -11.96 -7.34
CA VAL A 213 30.41 -10.92 -8.35
C VAL A 213 29.79 -11.52 -9.62
N PHE A 214 30.23 -12.72 -10.04
CA PHE A 214 29.62 -13.43 -11.18
C PHE A 214 28.24 -14.02 -10.87
N LEU A 215 27.92 -14.34 -9.61
CA LEU A 215 26.59 -14.80 -9.21
C LEU A 215 25.59 -13.65 -9.04
N LEU A 216 26.06 -12.47 -8.65
CA LEU A 216 25.23 -11.28 -8.37
C LEU A 216 24.19 -10.93 -9.45
N PRO A 217 24.51 -10.85 -10.76
CA PRO A 217 23.51 -10.49 -11.77
C PRO A 217 22.35 -11.48 -11.83
N THR A 218 22.59 -12.73 -11.48
CA THR A 218 21.54 -13.76 -11.52
C THR A 218 20.54 -13.58 -10.39
N SER A 219 20.99 -13.30 -9.16
CA SER A 219 20.11 -13.19 -8.00
C SER A 219 19.35 -11.84 -7.98
N ILE A 220 20.00 -10.77 -8.46
CA ILE A 220 19.39 -9.44 -8.58
C ILE A 220 18.11 -9.46 -9.43
N ILE A 221 18.08 -10.23 -10.53
CA ILE A 221 16.91 -10.25 -11.41
C ILE A 221 15.69 -10.85 -10.73
N TYR A 222 15.86 -11.89 -9.92
CA TYR A 222 14.76 -12.44 -9.13
C TYR A 222 14.30 -11.45 -8.07
N TYR A 223 15.23 -10.80 -7.36
CA TYR A 223 14.91 -9.76 -6.40
C TYR A 223 14.09 -8.63 -7.05
N LEU A 224 14.61 -8.02 -8.12
CA LEU A 224 13.93 -6.93 -8.83
C LEU A 224 12.55 -7.35 -9.33
N TYR A 225 12.43 -8.55 -9.89
CA TYR A 225 11.17 -9.05 -10.43
C TYR A 225 10.10 -9.23 -9.34
N PHE A 226 10.40 -9.95 -8.26
CA PHE A 226 9.41 -10.19 -7.20
C PHE A 226 9.08 -8.91 -6.43
N THR A 227 10.05 -8.04 -6.20
CA THR A 227 9.80 -6.72 -5.61
C THR A 227 8.93 -5.86 -6.52
N PHE A 228 9.14 -5.88 -7.84
CA PHE A 228 8.33 -5.14 -8.79
C PHE A 228 6.87 -5.62 -8.81
N VAL A 229 6.64 -6.94 -8.86
CA VAL A 229 5.29 -7.51 -8.77
C VAL A 229 4.62 -7.11 -7.46
N LEU A 230 5.35 -7.19 -6.34
CA LEU A 230 4.82 -6.82 -5.03
C LEU A 230 4.47 -5.32 -4.95
N MET A 231 5.29 -4.46 -5.53
CA MET A 231 5.05 -3.01 -5.59
C MET A 231 3.73 -2.69 -6.30
N ILE A 232 3.42 -3.38 -7.40
CA ILE A 232 2.14 -3.22 -8.11
C ILE A 232 0.97 -3.64 -7.21
N VAL A 233 1.08 -4.77 -6.51
CA VAL A 233 0.04 -5.25 -5.59
C VAL A 233 -0.16 -4.26 -4.45
N GLN A 234 0.92 -3.74 -3.86
CA GLN A 234 0.87 -2.75 -2.79
C GLN A 234 0.23 -1.44 -3.27
N LEU A 235 0.57 -0.97 -4.48
CA LEU A 235 -0.08 0.21 -5.08
C LEU A 235 -1.59 0.02 -5.18
N PHE A 236 -2.03 -1.14 -5.68
CA PHE A 236 -3.45 -1.46 -5.80
C PHE A 236 -4.17 -1.49 -4.45
N LYS A 237 -3.54 -2.10 -3.43
CA LYS A 237 -4.04 -2.08 -2.04
C LYS A 237 -4.15 -0.66 -1.48
N LYS A 238 -3.17 0.22 -1.76
CA LYS A 238 -3.20 1.63 -1.36
C LYS A 238 -4.38 2.37 -2.01
N ILE A 239 -4.60 2.15 -3.31
CA ILE A 239 -5.75 2.75 -4.02
C ILE A 239 -7.07 2.33 -3.36
N LEU A 240 -7.23 1.04 -3.00
CA LEU A 240 -8.41 0.55 -2.28
C LEU A 240 -8.57 1.22 -0.91
N SER A 241 -7.49 1.37 -0.14
CA SER A 241 -7.52 2.04 1.16
C SER A 241 -7.92 3.51 1.05
N VAL A 242 -7.39 4.22 0.05
CA VAL A 242 -7.80 5.61 -0.23
C VAL A 242 -9.28 5.67 -0.61
N LEU A 243 -9.78 4.76 -1.45
CA LEU A 243 -11.21 4.70 -1.78
C LEU A 243 -12.10 4.52 -0.53
N ILE A 244 -11.68 3.70 0.42
CA ILE A 244 -12.40 3.53 1.70
C ILE A 244 -12.44 4.85 2.47
N VAL A 245 -11.30 5.53 2.62
CA VAL A 245 -11.24 6.82 3.34
C VAL A 245 -12.05 7.90 2.64
N LEU A 246 -12.07 7.93 1.31
CA LEU A 246 -12.90 8.88 0.54
C LEU A 246 -14.39 8.72 0.85
N ILE A 247 -14.86 7.50 1.07
CA ILE A 247 -16.26 7.19 1.40
C ILE A 247 -16.56 7.52 2.86
N VAL A 248 -15.69 7.11 3.80
CA VAL A 248 -15.93 7.27 5.24
C VAL A 248 -15.83 8.72 5.68
N GLU A 249 -14.83 9.45 5.19
CA GLU A 249 -14.51 10.79 5.68
C GLU A 249 -15.03 11.90 4.77
N PHE A 250 -15.94 11.59 3.86
CA PHE A 250 -16.49 12.56 2.91
C PHE A 250 -16.93 13.84 3.66
N PRO A 251 -16.47 15.05 3.24
CA PRO A 251 -16.54 16.27 4.04
C PRO A 251 -17.91 16.94 3.96
N ILE A 252 -18.92 16.27 4.50
CA ILE A 252 -20.32 16.69 4.41
C ILE A 252 -20.57 17.93 5.26
N ASP A 253 -19.97 17.99 6.45
CA ASP A 253 -20.15 19.13 7.35
C ASP A 253 -19.58 20.42 6.74
N ASP A 254 -18.42 20.34 6.07
CA ASP A 254 -17.85 21.46 5.32
C ASP A 254 -18.75 21.88 4.16
N ILE A 255 -19.34 20.94 3.42
CA ILE A 255 -20.28 21.25 2.33
C ILE A 255 -21.55 21.92 2.86
N ILE A 256 -22.09 21.45 3.98
CA ILE A 256 -23.30 22.01 4.59
C ILE A 256 -23.02 23.38 5.20
N ALA A 257 -21.87 23.54 5.86
CA ALA A 257 -21.38 24.83 6.32
C ALA A 257 -21.21 25.79 5.15
N SER A 258 -20.72 25.30 4.01
CA SER A 258 -20.62 26.10 2.79
C SER A 258 -21.99 26.57 2.31
N TYR A 259 -22.98 25.68 2.22
CA TYR A 259 -24.30 26.06 1.76
C TYR A 259 -25.00 27.06 2.68
N ASN A 260 -24.78 26.94 3.99
CA ASN A 260 -25.38 27.80 5.01
C ASN A 260 -24.68 29.17 5.14
N GLN A 261 -23.57 29.42 4.42
CA GLN A 261 -22.92 30.73 4.43
C GLN A 261 -23.73 31.76 3.63
N PRO A 262 -23.91 32.98 4.17
CA PRO A 262 -24.60 34.03 3.44
C PRO A 262 -23.81 34.43 2.18
N PHE A 263 -24.44 34.31 1.02
CA PHE A 263 -23.92 34.92 -0.21
C PHE A 263 -23.95 36.44 -0.06
N PHE A 264 -22.80 37.08 -0.16
CA PHE A 264 -22.73 38.54 -0.15
C PHE A 264 -23.05 39.08 -1.55
N ASN A 265 -23.90 40.11 -1.61
CA ASN A 265 -24.18 40.86 -2.85
C ASN A 265 -23.03 41.84 -3.19
N THR A 266 -22.09 42.05 -2.28
CA THR A 266 -20.95 42.96 -2.40
C THR A 266 -19.65 42.18 -2.22
N GLN A 267 -18.61 42.53 -2.99
CA GLN A 267 -17.27 42.00 -2.73
C GLN A 267 -16.90 42.29 -1.26
N PRO A 268 -16.30 41.33 -0.54
CA PRO A 268 -15.83 41.58 0.82
C PRO A 268 -14.82 42.72 0.76
N HIS A 269 -15.15 43.84 1.39
CA HIS A 269 -14.19 44.91 1.57
C HIS A 269 -13.07 44.36 2.45
N LEU A 270 -11.85 44.29 1.91
CA LEU A 270 -10.65 44.06 2.69
C LEU A 270 -10.56 45.19 3.72
N ASN A 271 -11.01 44.93 4.94
CA ASN A 271 -10.76 45.86 6.03
C ASN A 271 -9.24 45.93 6.20
N SER A 272 -8.68 47.14 6.15
CA SER A 272 -7.25 47.43 6.36
C SER A 272 -6.69 46.81 7.65
N ASN A 273 -7.56 46.43 8.58
CA ASN A 273 -7.22 45.84 9.87
C ASN A 273 -6.95 44.31 9.82
N GLU A 274 -7.22 43.63 8.70
CA GLU A 274 -6.89 42.20 8.51
C GLU A 274 -5.46 41.98 7.99
N LEU A 275 -4.78 43.06 7.58
CA LEU A 275 -3.34 43.09 7.26
C LEU A 275 -2.54 43.28 8.55
N LYS A 276 -2.52 42.26 9.42
CA LYS A 276 -1.59 42.26 10.54
C LYS A 276 -0.19 41.94 10.03
N LEU A 277 0.70 42.93 10.13
CA LEU A 277 2.14 42.70 10.06
C LEU A 277 2.54 41.80 11.24
N ASN A 278 3.27 40.72 10.97
CA ASN A 278 3.93 40.00 12.06
C ASN A 278 4.92 40.92 12.76
N THR A 279 5.35 40.58 13.98
CA THR A 279 6.36 41.33 14.76
C THR A 279 7.68 41.57 14.02
N ASN A 280 7.89 40.89 12.88
CA ASN A 280 9.07 40.96 12.02
C ASN A 280 8.85 41.80 10.74
N GLY A 281 7.71 42.47 10.57
CA GLY A 281 7.44 43.36 9.43
C GLY A 281 6.99 42.68 8.13
N GLU A 282 6.72 41.38 8.15
CA GLU A 282 6.21 40.64 7.00
C GLU A 282 4.67 40.64 6.99
N ILE A 283 4.08 40.90 5.82
CA ILE A 283 2.64 40.84 5.58
C ILE A 283 2.25 39.36 5.49
N ASN A 284 1.42 38.88 6.41
CA ASN A 284 0.95 37.50 6.38
C ASN A 284 -0.14 37.35 5.29
N PHE A 285 0.24 36.87 4.10
CA PHE A 285 -0.69 36.70 2.97
C PHE A 285 -1.73 35.60 3.20
N ASP A 286 -1.56 34.74 4.20
CA ASP A 286 -2.50 33.66 4.53
C ASP A 286 -3.87 34.20 5.00
N THR A 287 -3.95 35.41 5.53
CA THR A 287 -5.24 36.05 5.85
C THR A 287 -5.93 36.65 4.62
N CYS A 288 -5.18 36.89 3.54
CA CYS A 288 -5.62 37.66 2.38
C CYS A 288 -6.14 36.77 1.24
N CYS A 289 -5.63 35.54 1.12
CA CYS A 289 -5.97 34.60 0.05
C CYS A 289 -7.19 33.72 0.40
N LYS A 290 -8.31 34.34 0.77
CA LYS A 290 -9.62 33.68 0.84
C LYS A 290 -10.06 33.40 -0.60
N LYS A 291 -10.30 32.14 -0.97
CA LYS A 291 -10.73 31.81 -2.34
C LYS A 291 -12.22 32.12 -2.49
N TYR A 292 -12.56 32.95 -3.47
CA TYR A 292 -13.94 33.34 -3.76
C TYR A 292 -14.41 32.70 -5.06
N ILE A 293 -15.64 32.19 -5.08
CA ILE A 293 -16.31 31.76 -6.31
C ILE A 293 -17.44 32.75 -6.58
N THR A 294 -17.46 33.35 -7.77
CA THR A 294 -18.53 34.25 -8.21
C THR A 294 -19.51 33.49 -9.11
N ARG A 295 -20.80 33.51 -8.75
CA ARG A 295 -21.87 32.96 -9.59
C ARG A 295 -23.08 33.90 -9.48
N PHE A 296 -23.65 34.32 -10.61
CA PHE A 296 -24.83 35.21 -10.67
C PHE A 296 -24.71 36.49 -9.80
N ASN A 297 -23.61 37.24 -9.92
CA ASN A 297 -23.32 38.47 -9.15
C ASN A 297 -23.25 38.31 -7.62
N LYS A 298 -23.14 37.07 -7.11
CA LYS A 298 -22.94 36.78 -5.68
C LYS A 298 -21.56 36.18 -5.45
N THR A 299 -20.88 36.63 -4.40
CA THR A 299 -19.58 36.09 -3.98
C THR A 299 -19.76 35.06 -2.88
N PHE A 300 -19.27 33.84 -3.11
CA PHE A 300 -19.21 32.78 -2.12
C PHE A 300 -17.84 32.79 -1.43
N TYR A 301 -17.84 32.71 -0.10
CA TYR A 301 -16.62 32.68 0.72
C TYR A 301 -16.19 31.24 0.96
N ILE A 302 -14.93 30.88 0.68
CA ILE A 302 -14.37 29.58 1.07
C ILE A 302 -13.23 29.85 2.05
N SER A 303 -13.39 29.42 3.31
CA SER A 303 -12.28 29.45 4.28
C SER A 303 -11.17 28.50 3.86
N SER A 304 -9.92 28.87 4.14
CA SER A 304 -8.74 28.02 3.94
C SER A 304 -8.83 26.68 4.66
N ASP A 305 -9.57 26.64 5.77
CA ASP A 305 -9.66 25.51 6.69
C ASP A 305 -10.70 24.46 6.23
N MET A 306 -11.56 24.81 5.26
CA MET A 306 -12.51 23.88 4.65
C MET A 306 -11.76 22.74 3.96
N PHE A 307 -12.22 21.50 4.18
CA PHE A 307 -11.61 20.27 3.65
C PHE A 307 -10.21 19.96 4.18
N SER A 308 -9.67 20.73 5.13
CA SER A 308 -8.34 20.49 5.71
C SER A 308 -8.23 19.13 6.38
N HIS A 309 -9.24 18.75 7.17
CA HIS A 309 -9.34 17.42 7.78
C HIS A 309 -9.43 16.31 6.73
N TYR A 310 -10.28 16.47 5.71
CA TYR A 310 -10.43 15.48 4.64
C TYR A 310 -9.14 15.27 3.84
N LYS A 311 -8.46 16.38 3.51
CA LYS A 311 -7.15 16.35 2.87
C LYS A 311 -6.12 15.62 3.74
N GLN A 312 -6.09 15.94 5.04
CA GLN A 312 -5.17 15.29 5.98
C GLN A 312 -5.44 13.80 6.09
N SER A 313 -6.69 13.36 6.08
CA SER A 313 -7.04 11.95 6.15
C SER A 313 -6.70 11.18 4.88
N ILE A 314 -6.83 11.79 3.71
CA ILE A 314 -6.32 11.21 2.46
C ILE A 314 -4.79 11.06 2.55
N ILE A 315 -4.09 12.10 3.01
CA ILE A 315 -2.63 12.05 3.18
C ILE A 315 -2.25 10.97 4.20
N ASN A 316 -2.98 10.86 5.31
CA ASN A 316 -2.75 9.81 6.31
C ASN A 316 -3.03 8.43 5.74
N ALA A 317 -4.04 8.25 4.88
CA ALA A 317 -4.29 6.97 4.20
C ALA A 317 -3.12 6.57 3.28
N PHE A 318 -2.44 7.54 2.68
CA PHE A 318 -1.19 7.30 1.95
C PHE A 318 -0.01 7.01 2.90
N ASN A 319 0.14 7.78 3.98
CA ASN A 319 1.32 7.80 4.86
C ASN A 319 1.29 6.77 6.00
N GLU A 320 0.13 6.27 6.43
CA GLU A 320 -0.01 5.14 7.38
C GLU A 320 0.65 3.86 6.84
N SER A 321 1.05 3.85 5.56
CA SER A 321 1.85 2.80 4.93
C SER A 321 3.36 3.06 4.87
N GLU A 322 3.86 4.23 5.28
CA GLU A 322 5.30 4.59 5.25
C GLU A 322 6.00 4.46 6.61
N ASN A 323 5.26 4.45 7.72
CA ASN A 323 5.82 4.40 9.09
C ASN A 323 6.06 2.98 9.66
N ASP A 324 5.90 1.90 8.88
CA ASP A 324 6.05 0.50 9.35
C ASP A 324 6.98 -0.37 8.48
#